data_AF-A0A535C614-F1
#
_entry.id   AF-A0A535C614-F1
#
_cell.length_a   1.000
_cell.length_b   1.000
_cell.length_c   1.000
_cell.angle_alpha   90.00
_cell.angle_beta   90.00
_cell.angle_gamma   90.00
#
_symmetry.space_group_name_H-M   'P 1'
#
loop_
_entity.id
_entity.type
_entity.pdbx_description
1 polymer ?
#
loop_
_entity_poly.entity_id
_entity_poly.type
_entity_poly.pdbx_seq_one_letter_code
_entity_poly.pdbx_strand_id
1 'polypeptide(L)'
;MIATHGLPIGRGRARRDWTYRSAPAFSSGAGLVTPQAGAGVPTPPTVTPHQGYRGPFDRFNDRAKRVLALAQDEAIRFNHNYMGTEHLLLGLVREGEGVAARALDSLGVELSKVRTAVEFTIGRGDSTTSPSEITLSPRTKKVIELAT
;
A
#
# COMPACT_ATOMS: atom_id res chain seq x y z
N MET A 1 -7.74 3.46 -51.69
CA MET A 1 -7.68 4.10 -50.37
C MET A 1 -8.86 3.60 -49.57
N ILE A 2 -8.64 2.65 -48.64
CA ILE A 2 -9.70 2.03 -47.84
C ILE A 2 -9.40 2.38 -46.39
N ALA A 3 -10.17 3.29 -45.81
CA ALA A 3 -10.05 3.68 -44.41
C ALA A 3 -11.03 2.86 -43.58
N THR A 4 -10.48 2.16 -42.59
CA THR A 4 -11.16 1.40 -41.55
C THR A 4 -11.26 2.23 -40.25
N HIS A 5 -12.11 1.77 -39.33
CA HIS A 5 -12.25 2.19 -37.91
C HIS A 5 -13.12 3.42 -37.65
N GLY A 6 -13.98 3.48 -36.62
CA GLY A 6 -14.24 2.56 -35.52
C GLY A 6 -15.33 3.18 -34.62
N LEU A 7 -16.18 2.33 -34.04
CA LEU A 7 -17.24 2.72 -33.11
C LEU A 7 -16.65 3.05 -31.72
N PRO A 8 -17.11 4.10 -31.02
CA PRO A 8 -16.69 4.37 -29.66
C PRO A 8 -17.45 3.49 -28.65
N ILE A 9 -16.69 2.73 -27.86
CA ILE A 9 -17.18 1.87 -26.78
C ILE A 9 -17.44 2.75 -25.55
N GLY A 10 -18.71 2.79 -25.12
CA GLY A 10 -19.19 3.56 -23.98
C GLY A 10 -18.67 3.05 -22.62
N ARG A 11 -18.39 4.02 -21.76
CA ARG A 11 -17.86 3.91 -20.39
C ARG A 11 -18.82 3.21 -19.44
N GLY A 12 -18.28 2.55 -18.40
CA GLY A 12 -19.04 2.28 -17.19
C GLY A 12 -18.43 1.26 -16.24
N ARG A 13 -17.38 1.64 -15.49
CA ARG A 13 -17.19 1.07 -14.14
C ARG A 13 -16.40 2.04 -13.26
N ALA A 14 -17.01 2.36 -12.13
CA ALA A 14 -16.58 3.35 -11.14
C ALA A 14 -15.10 3.17 -10.76
N ARG A 15 -14.35 4.27 -10.84
CA ARG A 15 -13.04 4.37 -10.23
C ARG A 15 -13.24 4.35 -8.71
N ARG A 16 -12.81 3.27 -8.06
CA ARG A 16 -12.57 3.28 -6.62
C ARG A 16 -11.19 3.88 -6.42
N ASP A 17 -11.14 5.09 -5.87
CA ASP A 17 -9.90 5.79 -5.60
C ASP A 17 -9.18 5.09 -4.44
N TRP A 18 -8.12 4.37 -4.78
CA TRP A 18 -7.28 3.59 -3.88
C TRP A 18 -6.17 4.47 -3.27
N THR A 19 -6.48 5.71 -2.90
CA THR A 19 -5.51 6.54 -2.19
C THR A 19 -5.44 6.05 -0.76
N TYR A 20 -4.26 5.62 -0.32
CA TYR A 20 -3.95 5.32 1.07
C TYR A 20 -3.98 6.64 1.86
N ARG A 21 -5.20 7.10 2.18
CA ARG A 21 -5.43 8.21 3.10
C ARG A 21 -5.76 7.61 4.46
N SER A 22 -4.92 7.97 5.43
CA SER A 22 -5.07 7.70 6.87
C SER A 22 -4.59 6.34 7.37
N ALA A 23 -3.27 6.19 7.52
CA ALA A 23 -2.75 5.52 8.72
C ALA A 23 -2.43 6.59 9.77
N PRO A 24 -2.67 6.35 11.07
CA PRO A 24 -2.31 7.31 12.10
C PRO A 24 -0.78 7.47 12.13
N ALA A 25 -0.31 8.65 11.77
CA ALA A 25 1.03 9.09 12.14
C ALA A 25 1.11 9.07 13.67
N PHE A 26 2.08 8.35 14.22
CA PHE A 26 2.48 8.54 15.61
C PHE A 26 3.05 9.97 15.73
N SER A 27 2.22 10.91 16.14
CA SER A 27 2.64 12.28 16.43
C SER A 27 3.30 12.32 17.80
N SER A 28 4.62 12.20 17.83
CA SER A 28 5.44 12.79 18.89
C SER A 28 5.48 14.30 18.67
N GLY A 29 5.06 15.10 19.65
CA GLY A 29 5.17 16.55 19.56
C GLY A 29 4.46 17.29 20.68
N ALA A 30 5.24 17.72 21.67
CA ALA A 30 4.84 18.55 22.79
C ALA A 30 4.27 19.91 22.34
N GLY A 31 3.15 20.33 22.92
CA GLY A 31 2.62 21.68 22.85
C GLY A 31 2.34 22.19 24.27
N LEU A 32 3.02 23.26 24.66
CA LEU A 32 2.80 23.98 25.92
C LEU A 32 1.36 24.54 25.93
N VAL A 33 0.58 24.18 26.96
CA VAL A 33 -0.75 24.74 27.25
C VAL A 33 -0.63 25.61 28.49
N THR A 34 -0.95 26.89 28.36
CA THR A 34 -1.13 27.82 29.48
C THR A 34 -2.53 27.62 30.06
N PRO A 35 -2.71 27.48 31.40
CA PRO A 35 -4.04 27.20 31.97
C PRO A 35 -4.87 28.48 32.14
N GLN A 36 -6.11 28.45 31.67
CA GLN A 36 -7.16 29.38 32.09
C GLN A 36 -8.21 28.61 32.89
N ALA A 37 -8.48 29.09 34.12
CA ALA A 37 -9.38 28.48 35.08
C ALA A 37 -10.86 28.65 34.67
N GLY A 38 -11.62 27.55 34.69
CA GLY A 38 -13.06 27.54 34.48
C GLY A 38 -13.62 26.14 34.74
N ALA A 39 -14.58 26.04 35.65
CA ALA A 39 -15.10 24.80 36.22
C ALA A 39 -15.88 23.94 35.22
N GLY A 40 -15.62 22.63 35.27
CA GLY A 40 -16.35 21.58 34.57
C GLY A 40 -15.43 20.37 34.38
N VAL A 41 -15.71 19.25 35.03
CA VAL A 41 -14.98 18.00 34.77
C VAL A 41 -15.22 17.68 33.28
N PRO A 42 -14.18 17.66 32.42
CA PRO A 42 -14.40 17.27 31.03
C PRO A 42 -14.80 15.80 31.06
N THR A 43 -16.03 15.50 30.65
CA THR A 43 -16.36 14.15 30.24
C THR A 43 -15.33 13.76 29.17
N PRO A 44 -14.59 12.65 29.32
CA PRO A 44 -13.67 12.23 28.27
C PRO A 44 -14.46 12.15 26.96
N PRO A 45 -13.88 12.60 25.82
CA PRO A 45 -14.57 12.48 24.54
C PRO A 45 -15.01 11.03 24.40
N THR A 46 -16.30 10.81 24.18
CA THR A 46 -16.82 9.50 23.81
C THR A 46 -16.02 9.05 22.60
N VAL A 47 -15.08 8.13 22.79
CA VAL A 47 -14.41 7.43 21.71
C VAL A 47 -15.52 6.61 21.05
N THR A 48 -16.19 7.21 20.08
CA THR A 48 -17.09 6.48 19.21
C THR A 48 -16.23 5.41 18.56
N PRO A 49 -16.53 4.10 18.70
CA PRO A 49 -15.83 3.11 17.91
C PRO A 49 -15.98 3.57 16.46
N HIS A 50 -14.87 3.72 15.74
CA HIS A 50 -14.87 4.03 14.31
C HIS A 50 -15.59 2.89 13.57
N GLN A 51 -16.92 2.93 13.57
CA GLN A 51 -17.76 2.02 12.83
C GLN A 51 -17.73 2.49 11.38
N GLY A 52 -16.76 1.97 10.63
CA GLY A 52 -17.03 1.61 9.25
C GLY A 52 -16.31 2.35 8.13
N TYR A 53 -15.10 2.88 8.33
CA TYR A 53 -14.15 2.86 7.21
C TYR A 53 -13.28 1.62 7.36
N ARG A 54 -13.85 0.47 6.99
CA ARG A 54 -13.01 -0.70 6.72
C ARG A 54 -12.22 -0.37 5.45
N GLY A 55 -10.98 0.08 5.64
CA GLY A 55 -10.05 0.25 4.55
C GLY A 55 -9.96 -1.07 3.76
N PRO A 56 -9.64 -1.03 2.46
CA PRO A 56 -9.58 -2.23 1.63
C PRO A 56 -8.60 -3.30 2.14
N PHE A 57 -7.76 -2.94 3.11
CA PHE A 57 -6.79 -3.81 3.77
C PHE A 57 -7.20 -4.30 5.16
N ASP A 58 -8.32 -3.85 5.73
CA ASP A 58 -8.74 -4.21 7.10
C ASP A 58 -9.21 -5.65 7.22
N ARG A 59 -9.53 -6.28 6.08
CA ARG A 59 -9.85 -7.70 5.96
C ARG A 59 -8.61 -8.61 6.00
N PHE A 60 -7.40 -8.06 5.92
CA PHE A 60 -6.17 -8.84 6.04
C PHE A 60 -5.75 -9.03 7.49
N ASN A 61 -5.09 -10.15 7.76
CA ASN A 61 -4.38 -10.37 9.02
C ASN A 61 -3.10 -9.49 9.10
N ASP A 62 -2.49 -9.42 10.28
CA ASP A 62 -1.34 -8.55 10.52
C ASP A 62 -0.13 -8.92 9.65
N ARG A 63 0.05 -10.20 9.34
CA ARG A 63 1.12 -10.66 8.45
C ARG A 63 0.94 -10.13 7.04
N ALA A 64 -0.27 -10.22 6.48
CA ALA A 64 -0.57 -9.69 5.15
C ALA A 64 -0.47 -8.15 5.12
N LYS A 65 -0.85 -7.46 6.20
CA LYS A 65 -0.60 -6.02 6.33
C LYS A 65 0.90 -5.69 6.34
N ARG A 66 1.72 -6.48 7.03
CA ARG A 66 3.19 -6.35 6.98
C ARG A 66 3.74 -6.54 5.57
N VAL A 67 3.29 -7.54 4.84
CA VAL A 67 3.69 -7.75 3.43
C VAL A 67 3.40 -6.52 2.57
N LEU A 68 2.23 -5.89 2.74
CA LEU A 68 1.88 -4.67 1.99
C LEU A 68 2.76 -3.48 2.36
N ALA A 69 3.09 -3.31 3.65
CA ALA A 69 4.02 -2.27 4.09
C ALA A 69 5.44 -2.50 3.52
N LEU A 70 5.93 -3.75 3.56
CA LEU A 70 7.21 -4.12 2.99
C LEU A 70 7.25 -3.91 1.47
N ALA A 71 6.14 -4.19 0.78
CA ALA A 71 6.01 -3.90 -0.65
C ALA A 71 6.07 -2.40 -0.94
N GLN A 72 5.50 -1.57 -0.07
CA GLN A 72 5.57 -0.11 -0.20
C GLN A 72 7.00 0.39 -0.02
N ASP A 73 7.72 -0.13 0.98
CA ASP A 73 9.14 0.17 1.18
C ASP A 73 9.98 -0.14 -0.07
N GLU A 74 9.71 -1.27 -0.75
CA GLU A 74 10.45 -1.63 -1.96
C GLU A 74 10.11 -0.68 -3.12
N ALA A 75 8.86 -0.25 -3.27
CA ALA A 75 8.50 0.77 -4.25
C ALA A 75 9.24 2.08 -4.00
N ILE A 76 9.35 2.52 -2.73
CA ILE A 76 10.16 3.68 -2.34
C ILE A 76 11.63 3.45 -2.68
N ARG A 77 12.16 2.27 -2.36
CA ARG A 77 13.57 1.90 -2.59
C ARG A 77 13.95 1.96 -4.07
N PHE A 78 13.02 1.63 -4.97
CA PHE A 78 13.21 1.73 -6.42
C PHE A 78 12.75 3.07 -7.00
N ASN A 79 12.34 4.04 -6.17
CA ASN A 79 11.79 5.33 -6.63
C ASN A 79 10.57 5.18 -7.55
N HIS A 80 9.76 4.14 -7.34
CA HIS A 80 8.53 3.93 -8.08
C HIS A 80 7.33 4.57 -7.38
N ASN A 81 6.64 5.48 -8.06
CA ASN A 81 5.40 6.12 -7.60
C ASN A 81 4.17 5.19 -7.66
N TYR A 82 4.38 3.89 -7.85
CA TYR A 82 3.36 2.86 -7.81
C TYR A 82 3.88 1.58 -7.17
N MET A 83 2.99 0.85 -6.51
CA MET A 83 3.23 -0.50 -6.03
C MET A 83 2.67 -1.49 -7.06
N GLY A 84 3.56 -2.04 -7.88
CA GLY A 84 3.27 -3.15 -8.80
C GLY A 84 3.33 -4.52 -8.13
N THR A 85 3.13 -5.58 -8.92
CA THR A 85 3.12 -6.96 -8.43
C THR A 85 4.50 -7.45 -8.02
N GLU A 86 5.54 -6.91 -8.63
CA GLU A 86 6.95 -7.12 -8.32
C GLU A 86 7.32 -6.62 -6.91
N HIS A 87 6.77 -5.47 -6.51
CA HIS A 87 6.94 -4.95 -5.16
C HIS A 87 6.20 -5.83 -4.14
N LEU A 88 5.01 -6.33 -4.50
CA LEU A 88 4.27 -7.27 -3.66
C LEU A 88 5.03 -8.59 -3.47
N LEU A 89 5.65 -9.11 -4.54
CA LEU A 89 6.53 -10.28 -4.48
C LEU A 89 7.70 -10.03 -3.52
N LEU A 90 8.38 -8.90 -3.64
CA LEU A 90 9.48 -8.54 -2.74
C LEU A 90 9.01 -8.43 -1.28
N GLY A 91 7.81 -7.87 -1.05
CA GLY A 91 7.20 -7.82 0.27
C GLY A 91 6.94 -9.21 0.86
N LEU A 92 6.52 -10.17 0.05
CA LEU A 92 6.31 -11.57 0.46
C LEU A 92 7.63 -12.25 0.81
N VAL A 93 8.66 -12.12 -0.04
CA VAL A 93 9.99 -12.69 0.21
C VAL A 93 10.61 -12.08 1.47
N ARG A 94 10.47 -10.76 1.65
CA ARG A 94 11.05 -10.02 2.79
C ARG A 94 10.35 -10.30 4.12
N GLU A 95 9.07 -10.70 4.13
CA GLU A 95 8.36 -11.04 5.38
C GLU A 95 8.91 -12.32 6.03
N GLY A 96 9.38 -13.28 5.23
CA GLY A 96 10.21 -14.41 5.68
C GLY A 96 9.53 -15.53 6.49
N GLU A 97 8.37 -15.30 7.09
CA GLU A 97 7.79 -16.23 8.08
C GLU A 97 6.47 -16.89 7.64
N GLY A 98 5.82 -16.36 6.60
CA GLY A 98 4.55 -16.86 6.04
C GLY A 98 4.67 -18.08 5.12
N VAL A 99 3.52 -18.72 4.87
CA VAL A 99 3.41 -19.85 3.92
C VAL A 99 3.93 -19.48 2.54
N ALA A 100 3.60 -18.27 2.06
CA ALA A 100 4.09 -17.75 0.79
C ALA A 100 5.62 -17.55 0.80
N ALA A 101 6.19 -17.00 1.87
CA ALA A 101 7.64 -16.82 2.00
C ALA A 101 8.36 -18.17 1.96
N ARG A 102 7.87 -19.17 2.70
CA ARG A 102 8.41 -20.54 2.69
C ARG A 102 8.29 -21.23 1.33
N ALA A 103 7.17 -21.02 0.63
CA ALA A 103 6.99 -21.56 -0.71
C ALA A 103 7.97 -20.95 -1.72
N LEU A 104 8.21 -19.64 -1.64
CA LEU A 104 9.19 -18.93 -2.45
C LEU A 104 10.62 -19.39 -2.13
N ASP A 105 10.95 -19.53 -0.84
CA ASP A 105 12.24 -20.03 -0.37
C ASP A 105 12.51 -21.47 -0.87
N SER A 106 11.50 -22.34 -0.82
CA SER A 106 11.58 -23.71 -1.34
C SER A 106 11.82 -23.78 -2.86
N LEU A 107 11.52 -22.71 -3.59
CA LEU A 107 11.81 -22.56 -5.02
C LEU A 107 13.14 -21.84 -5.28
N GLY A 108 13.93 -21.53 -4.24
CA GLY A 108 15.21 -20.83 -4.35
C GLY A 108 15.08 -19.34 -4.64
N VAL A 109 13.92 -18.74 -4.35
CA VAL A 109 13.67 -17.31 -4.56
C VAL A 109 14.29 -16.50 -3.42
N GLU A 110 15.45 -15.90 -3.71
CA GLU A 110 16.20 -15.07 -2.76
C GLU A 110 15.91 -13.58 -2.96
N LEU A 111 15.73 -12.84 -1.86
CA LEU A 111 15.40 -11.41 -1.89
C LEU A 111 16.39 -10.58 -2.74
N SER A 112 17.68 -10.86 -2.63
CA SER A 112 18.74 -10.17 -3.37
C SER A 112 18.56 -10.34 -4.89
N LYS A 113 18.35 -11.58 -5.34
CA LYS A 113 18.16 -11.95 -6.75
C LYS A 113 16.91 -11.33 -7.33
N VAL A 114 15.79 -11.35 -6.57
CA VAL A 114 14.55 -10.70 -7.02
C VAL A 114 14.75 -9.20 -7.17
N ARG A 115 15.43 -8.54 -6.21
CA ARG A 115 15.73 -7.10 -6.33
C ARG A 115 16.55 -6.78 -7.57
N THR A 116 17.60 -7.54 -7.84
CA THR A 116 18.42 -7.38 -9.05
C THR A 116 17.59 -7.61 -10.32
N ALA A 117 16.74 -8.64 -10.35
CA ALA A 117 15.87 -8.91 -11.49
C ALA A 117 14.85 -7.79 -11.74
N VAL A 118 14.26 -7.24 -10.67
CA VAL A 118 13.34 -6.09 -10.76
C VAL A 118 14.06 -4.86 -11.28
N GLU A 119 15.22 -4.51 -10.70
CA GLU A 119 16.04 -3.37 -11.16
C GLU A 119 16.43 -3.51 -12.63
N PHE A 120 16.80 -4.71 -13.07
CA PHE A 120 17.13 -4.97 -14.47
C PHE A 120 15.91 -4.85 -15.40
N THR A 121 14.73 -5.28 -14.95
CA THR A 121 13.53 -5.37 -15.80
C THR A 121 12.81 -4.04 -15.96
N ILE A 122 12.70 -3.26 -14.86
CA ILE A 122 11.91 -2.03 -14.83
C ILE A 122 12.71 -0.79 -14.45
N GLY A 123 13.97 -0.95 -14.01
CA GLY A 123 14.84 0.17 -13.61
C GLY A 123 14.55 0.72 -12.21
N ARG A 124 15.07 1.92 -11.96
CA ARG A 124 14.68 2.81 -10.86
C ARG A 124 14.03 4.05 -11.45
N GLY A 125 13.12 4.65 -10.69
CA GLY A 125 12.59 5.98 -11.03
C GLY A 125 13.61 7.10 -10.82
N ASP A 126 13.43 8.19 -11.58
CA ASP A 126 14.34 9.33 -11.64
C ASP A 126 14.29 10.24 -10.40
N SER A 127 13.21 10.15 -9.61
CA SER A 127 12.94 11.04 -8.48
C SER A 127 12.59 10.27 -7.22
N THR A 128 13.07 10.76 -6.08
CA THR A 128 12.68 10.24 -4.77
C THR A 128 11.16 10.24 -4.64
N THR A 129 10.59 9.08 -4.33
CA THR A 129 9.14 8.91 -4.16
C THR A 129 8.75 9.01 -2.69
N SER A 130 7.72 9.82 -2.39
CA SER A 130 7.17 9.89 -1.04
C SER A 130 6.12 8.78 -0.80
N PRO A 131 5.99 8.23 0.42
CA PRO A 131 5.00 7.18 0.70
C PRO A 131 3.56 7.56 0.34
N SER A 132 3.19 8.84 0.49
CA SER A 132 1.86 9.38 0.17
C SER A 132 1.54 9.42 -1.32
N GLU A 133 2.55 9.36 -2.19
CA GLU A 133 2.40 9.41 -3.65
C GLU A 133 2.22 8.02 -4.26
N ILE A 134 2.50 6.96 -3.49
CA ILE A 134 2.46 5.59 -3.98
C ILE A 134 1.02 5.15 -4.20
N THR A 135 0.70 4.84 -5.45
CA THR A 135 -0.58 4.27 -5.85
C THR A 135 -0.45 2.77 -6.12
N LEU A 136 -1.55 2.01 -6.05
CA LEU A 136 -1.52 0.61 -6.50
C LEU A 136 -1.66 0.52 -8.02
N SER A 137 -0.86 -0.34 -8.65
CA SER A 137 -1.09 -0.69 -10.06
C SER A 137 -2.46 -1.41 -10.24
N PRO A 138 -3.09 -1.35 -11.43
CA PRO A 138 -4.33 -2.08 -11.68
C PRO A 138 -4.22 -3.60 -11.41
N ARG A 139 -3.07 -4.20 -11.73
CA ARG A 139 -2.82 -5.62 -11.46
C ARG A 139 -2.71 -5.90 -9.97
N THR A 140 -1.99 -5.07 -9.23
CA THR A 140 -1.88 -5.19 -7.76
C THR A 140 -3.24 -5.07 -7.09
N LYS A 141 -4.07 -4.09 -7.50
CA LYS A 141 -5.46 -3.98 -7.02
C LYS A 141 -6.24 -5.27 -7.25
N LYS A 142 -6.08 -5.90 -8.41
CA LYS A 142 -6.74 -7.16 -8.73
C LYS A 142 -6.23 -8.33 -7.87
N VAL A 143 -4.93 -8.44 -7.66
CA VAL A 143 -4.34 -9.47 -6.77
C VAL A 143 -4.91 -9.34 -5.36
N ILE A 144 -4.99 -8.12 -4.84
CA ILE A 144 -5.54 -7.83 -3.50
C ILE A 144 -7.05 -8.13 -3.42
N GLU A 145 -7.79 -7.95 -4.50
CA GLU A 145 -9.21 -8.34 -4.58
C GLU A 145 -9.39 -9.86 -4.60
N LEU A 146 -8.46 -10.63 -5.18
CA LEU A 146 -8.54 -12.09 -5.27
C LEU A 146 -8.10 -12.80 -3.97
N ALA A 147 -7.28 -12.15 -3.15
CA ALA A 147 -6.72 -12.72 -1.93
C ALA A 147 -7.64 -12.61 -0.70
N THR A 148 -8.92 -12.29 -0.90
CA THR A 148 -9.86 -11.83 0.14
C THR A 148 -11.25 -12.36 -0.08
#